data_AF-A5G531-F1
#
_entry.id   AF-A5G531-F1
#
_cell.length_a   1.000
_cell.length_b   1.000
_cell.length_c   1.000
_cell.angle_alpha   90.00
_cell.angle_beta   90.00
_cell.angle_gamma   90.00
#
_symmetry.space_group_name_H-M   'P 1'
#
loop_
_entity.id
_entity.type
_entity.pdbx_description
1 polymer ?
#
loop_
_entity_poly.entity_id
_entity_poly.type
_entity_poly.pdbx_seq_one_letter_code
_entity_poly.pdbx_strand_id
1 'polypeptide(L)'
;MTDYYAHSENDNKDKHLLAKHLHETANLVESFACRREYKPIFKMTGLLHDLGKYQQAFQNYLENGGRRGSVPHASWGAGYASKFKIHEASIAIDGHHKGMPDKAAWKSDTNPYIHDDVPDFKDVVQKFIDDVGFVESDINSQEPVSFNNGFQREIFV
;
A
#
# COMPACT_ATOMS: atom_id res chain seq x y z
N MET A 1 3.40 -0.36 23.59
CA MET A 1 3.24 -0.13 22.14
C MET A 1 4.39 -0.83 21.46
N THR A 2 4.10 -1.55 20.38
CA THR A 2 5.12 -2.21 19.57
C THR A 2 5.46 -1.25 18.43
N ASP A 3 6.73 -0.88 18.30
CA ASP A 3 7.17 -0.02 17.21
C ASP A 3 7.32 -0.83 15.91
N TYR A 4 6.83 -0.29 14.80
CA TYR A 4 7.00 -0.84 13.46
C TYR A 4 7.98 0.01 12.66
N TYR A 5 8.85 -0.63 11.89
CA TYR A 5 9.88 0.04 11.11
C TYR A 5 9.71 -0.20 9.61
N ALA A 6 10.00 0.84 8.81
CA ALA A 6 9.97 0.76 7.35
C ALA A 6 11.24 0.15 6.76
N HIS A 7 12.37 0.32 7.44
CA HIS A 7 13.71 -0.06 7.00
C HIS A 7 14.53 -0.57 8.18
N SER A 8 15.61 -1.30 7.88
CA SER A 8 16.67 -1.55 8.85
C SER A 8 17.33 -0.23 9.26
N GLU A 9 18.09 -0.24 10.35
CA GLU A 9 18.91 0.89 10.76
C GLU A 9 19.80 1.38 9.62
N ASN A 10 19.92 2.70 9.48
CA ASN A 10 20.89 3.31 8.57
C ASN A 10 22.30 3.32 9.19
N ASP A 11 23.30 3.83 8.47
CA ASP A 11 24.69 3.91 8.94
C ASP A 11 24.85 4.75 10.23
N ASN A 12 23.87 5.61 10.55
CA ASN A 12 23.83 6.43 11.77
C ASN A 12 23.05 5.76 12.92
N LYS A 13 22.59 4.50 12.75
CA LYS A 13 21.74 3.76 13.68
C LYS A 13 20.35 4.35 13.91
N ASP A 14 19.90 5.21 13.00
CA ASP A 14 18.55 5.73 13.05
C ASP A 14 17.59 4.70 12.44
N LYS A 15 16.52 4.40 13.17
CA LYS A 15 15.39 3.63 12.66
C LYS A 15 14.31 4.57 12.12
N HIS A 16 13.68 4.19 11.01
CA HIS A 16 12.55 4.93 10.45
C HIS A 16 11.25 4.23 10.80
N LEU A 17 10.44 4.84 11.68
CA LEU A 17 9.10 4.36 12.02
C LEU A 17 8.22 4.24 10.77
N LEU A 18 7.46 3.15 10.69
CA LEU A 18 6.64 2.82 9.53
C LEU A 18 5.50 3.82 9.33
N ALA A 19 4.74 4.16 10.36
CA ALA A 19 3.71 5.20 10.25
C ALA A 19 4.25 6.54 9.73
N LYS A 20 5.42 6.98 10.24
CA LYS A 20 6.07 8.21 9.76
C LYS A 20 6.43 8.12 8.27
N HIS A 21 7.07 7.02 7.87
CA HIS A 21 7.42 6.75 6.46
C HIS A 21 6.20 6.80 5.54
N LEU A 22 5.10 6.17 5.96
CA LEU A 22 3.87 6.11 5.18
C LEU A 22 3.23 7.50 5.03
N HIS A 23 3.16 8.30 6.10
CA HIS A 23 2.63 9.67 6.05
C HIS A 23 3.50 10.61 5.20
N GLU A 24 4.82 10.56 5.36
CA GLU A 24 5.75 11.36 4.56
C GLU A 24 5.69 10.99 3.07
N THR A 25 5.64 9.68 2.77
CA THR A 25 5.47 9.18 1.40
C THR A 25 4.13 9.59 0.81
N ALA A 26 3.04 9.46 1.57
CA ALA A 26 1.70 9.87 1.13
C ALA A 26 1.65 11.36 0.77
N ASN A 27 2.24 12.23 1.58
CA ASN A 27 2.31 13.67 1.31
C ASN A 27 3.15 13.99 0.06
N LEU A 28 4.27 13.31 -0.12
CA LEU A 28 5.12 13.49 -1.31
C LEU A 28 4.41 13.01 -2.57
N VAL A 29 3.81 11.82 -2.55
CA VAL A 29 3.08 11.26 -3.69
C VAL A 29 1.87 12.15 -4.03
N GLU A 30 1.12 12.62 -3.03
CA GLU A 30 0.02 13.59 -3.24
C GLU A 30 0.49 14.85 -4.01
N SER A 31 1.71 15.33 -3.73
CA SER A 31 2.27 16.51 -4.41
C SER A 31 2.51 16.32 -5.91
N PHE A 32 2.63 15.07 -6.38
CA PHE A 32 2.79 14.74 -7.79
C PHE A 32 1.48 14.73 -8.58
N ALA A 33 0.34 14.82 -7.90
CA ALA A 33 -0.96 14.87 -8.56
C ALA A 33 -1.09 16.12 -9.44
N CYS A 34 -1.22 15.92 -10.76
CA CYS A 34 -1.37 17.01 -11.72
C CYS A 34 -2.73 17.73 -11.64
N ARG A 35 -3.71 17.14 -10.96
CA ARG A 35 -5.04 17.70 -10.73
C ARG A 35 -5.47 17.46 -9.29
N ARG A 36 -6.29 18.36 -8.75
CA ARG A 36 -6.79 18.27 -7.38
C ARG A 36 -7.58 16.98 -7.15
N GLU A 37 -8.43 16.59 -8.10
CA GLU A 37 -9.19 15.33 -8.07
C GLU A 37 -8.32 14.05 -8.00
N TYR A 38 -7.02 14.09 -8.38
CA TYR A 38 -6.12 12.94 -8.25
C TYR A 38 -5.36 12.89 -6.93
N LYS A 39 -5.30 14.00 -6.18
CA LYS A 39 -4.62 14.03 -4.88
C LYS A 39 -5.08 12.91 -3.92
N PRO A 40 -6.39 12.64 -3.79
CA PRO A 40 -6.86 11.63 -2.85
C PRO A 40 -6.34 10.22 -3.19
N ILE A 41 -6.37 9.81 -4.47
CA ILE A 41 -5.86 8.50 -4.88
C ILE A 41 -4.33 8.41 -4.76
N PHE A 42 -3.59 9.46 -5.09
CA PHE A 42 -2.14 9.53 -4.92
C PHE A 42 -1.72 9.41 -3.45
N LYS A 43 -2.40 10.15 -2.56
CA LYS A 43 -2.18 10.06 -1.13
C LYS A 43 -2.43 8.65 -0.59
N MET A 44 -3.55 8.04 -1.00
CA MET A 44 -3.89 6.66 -0.65
C MET A 44 -2.85 5.66 -1.15
N THR A 45 -2.37 5.80 -2.38
CA THR A 45 -1.28 4.96 -2.92
C THR A 45 -0.05 5.03 -2.04
N GLY A 46 0.41 6.23 -1.67
CA GLY A 46 1.58 6.40 -0.80
C GLY A 46 1.38 5.85 0.61
N LEU A 47 0.19 6.01 1.18
CA LEU A 47 -0.12 5.54 2.54
C LEU A 47 -0.21 4.00 2.62
N LEU A 48 -0.70 3.35 1.56
CA LEU A 48 -0.93 1.90 1.56
C LEU A 48 0.26 1.09 1.02
N HIS A 49 1.20 1.69 0.29
CA HIS A 49 2.18 0.92 -0.48
C HIS A 49 2.96 -0.10 0.36
N ASP A 50 3.39 0.31 1.55
CA ASP A 50 4.19 -0.51 2.46
C ASP A 50 3.37 -1.14 3.60
N LEU A 51 2.04 -1.25 3.48
CA LEU A 51 1.16 -1.87 4.50
C LEU A 51 1.64 -3.27 4.90
N GLY A 52 2.14 -4.06 3.95
CA GLY A 52 2.67 -5.39 4.25
C GLY A 52 3.89 -5.38 5.20
N LYS A 53 4.53 -4.24 5.45
CA LYS A 53 5.64 -4.18 6.41
C LYS A 53 5.18 -4.35 7.87
N TYR A 54 3.88 -4.25 8.16
CA TYR A 54 3.31 -4.61 9.48
C TYR A 54 3.25 -6.13 9.75
N GLN A 55 3.58 -6.97 8.75
CA GLN A 55 3.78 -8.40 8.96
C GLN A 55 4.89 -8.65 9.99
N GLN A 56 4.66 -9.57 10.94
CA GLN A 56 5.71 -9.97 11.88
C GLN A 56 6.93 -10.54 11.16
N ALA A 57 6.72 -11.30 10.08
CA ALA A 57 7.80 -11.81 9.25
C ALA A 57 8.64 -10.70 8.62
N PHE A 58 8.03 -9.56 8.26
CA PHE A 58 8.75 -8.43 7.69
C PHE A 58 9.56 -7.68 8.75
N GLN A 59 8.99 -7.45 9.94
CA GLN A 59 9.74 -6.85 11.04
C GLN A 59 10.93 -7.73 11.46
N ASN A 60 10.74 -9.05 11.56
CA ASN A 60 11.84 -9.99 11.81
C ASN A 60 12.90 -9.97 10.69
N TYR A 61 12.48 -9.80 9.44
CA TYR A 61 13.38 -9.67 8.29
C TYR A 61 14.25 -8.40 8.37
N LEU A 62 13.71 -7.28 8.86
CA LEU A 62 14.49 -6.05 9.06
C LEU A 62 15.56 -6.21 10.14
N GLU A 63 15.28 -6.97 11.20
CA GLU A 63 16.20 -7.19 12.31
C GLU A 63 17.28 -8.23 11.99
N ASN A 64 16.89 -9.35 11.37
CA ASN A 64 17.77 -10.51 11.21
C ASN A 64 18.36 -10.64 9.79
N GLY A 65 17.88 -9.80 8.86
CA GLY A 65 18.23 -9.90 7.45
C GLY A 65 17.60 -11.10 6.75
N GLY A 66 17.92 -11.25 5.47
CA GLY A 66 17.43 -12.33 4.62
C GLY A 66 17.64 -12.05 3.14
N ARG A 67 17.24 -13.00 2.29
CA ARG A 67 17.30 -12.80 0.83
C ARG A 67 16.36 -11.65 0.46
N ARG A 68 16.84 -10.68 -0.32
CA ARG A 68 16.01 -9.58 -0.82
C ARG A 68 14.73 -10.13 -1.47
N GLY A 69 13.57 -9.62 -1.02
CA GLY A 69 12.26 -10.06 -1.49
C GLY A 69 11.76 -11.39 -0.94
N SER A 70 12.40 -11.98 0.07
CA SER A 70 11.92 -13.22 0.71
C SER A 70 10.63 -13.04 1.50
N VAL A 71 10.31 -11.81 1.90
CA VAL A 71 9.05 -11.46 2.55
C VAL A 71 8.31 -10.45 1.66
N PRO A 72 7.37 -10.91 0.80
CA PRO A 72 6.55 -10.03 -0.03
C PRO A 72 5.70 -9.11 0.84
N HIS A 73 5.67 -7.82 0.51
CA HIS A 73 4.86 -6.83 1.25
C HIS A 73 3.98 -5.97 0.33
N ALA A 74 4.36 -5.77 -0.93
CA ALA A 74 3.61 -4.95 -1.88
C ALA A 74 2.17 -5.42 -2.08
N SER A 75 1.98 -6.73 -2.24
CA SER A 75 0.67 -7.33 -2.46
C SER A 75 -0.34 -7.08 -1.34
N TRP A 76 0.11 -6.79 -0.10
CA TRP A 76 -0.78 -6.54 1.04
C TRP A 76 -1.53 -5.22 0.89
N GLY A 77 -0.80 -4.14 0.60
CA GLY A 77 -1.41 -2.83 0.32
C GLY A 77 -2.23 -2.84 -0.96
N ALA A 78 -1.74 -3.55 -1.99
CA ALA A 78 -2.45 -3.72 -3.25
C ALA A 78 -3.78 -4.46 -3.05
N GLY A 79 -3.77 -5.58 -2.32
CA GLY A 79 -4.94 -6.37 -2.00
C GLY A 79 -5.96 -5.58 -1.18
N TYR A 80 -5.49 -4.82 -0.19
CA TYR A 80 -6.34 -3.93 0.60
C TYR A 80 -7.02 -2.87 -0.28
N ALA A 81 -6.27 -2.15 -1.12
CA ALA A 81 -6.84 -1.17 -2.07
C ALA A 81 -7.83 -1.82 -3.05
N SER A 82 -7.56 -3.06 -3.49
CA SER A 82 -8.43 -3.80 -4.42
C SER A 82 -9.79 -4.14 -3.80
N LYS A 83 -9.83 -4.48 -2.49
CA LYS A 83 -11.10 -4.72 -1.77
C LYS A 83 -12.04 -3.51 -1.81
N PHE A 84 -11.49 -2.31 -1.78
CA PHE A 84 -12.24 -1.06 -1.89
C PHE A 84 -12.40 -0.56 -3.33
N LYS A 85 -12.03 -1.37 -4.34
CA LYS A 85 -12.15 -1.05 -5.76
C LYS A 85 -11.33 0.17 -6.21
N ILE A 86 -10.25 0.48 -5.50
CA ILE A 86 -9.29 1.52 -5.89
C ILE A 86 -8.21 0.90 -6.78
N HIS A 87 -8.59 0.47 -7.98
CA HIS A 87 -7.76 -0.39 -8.82
C HIS A 87 -6.47 0.29 -9.29
N GLU A 88 -6.49 1.59 -9.57
CA GLU A 88 -5.31 2.33 -10.02
C GLU A 88 -4.25 2.39 -8.92
N ALA A 89 -4.66 2.64 -7.66
CA ALA A 89 -3.75 2.54 -6.53
C ALA A 89 -3.29 1.10 -6.31
N SER A 90 -4.18 0.12 -6.39
CA SER A 90 -3.86 -1.30 -6.22
C SER A 90 -2.79 -1.77 -7.20
N ILE A 91 -2.92 -1.43 -8.48
CA ILE A 91 -1.96 -1.77 -9.55
C ILE A 91 -0.62 -1.06 -9.31
N ALA A 92 -0.65 0.23 -8.98
CA ALA A 92 0.56 1.00 -8.70
C ALA A 92 1.34 0.45 -7.50
N ILE A 93 0.64 0.07 -6.43
CA ILE A 93 1.22 -0.56 -5.24
C ILE A 93 1.78 -1.93 -5.62
N ASP A 94 1.01 -2.80 -6.28
CA ASP A 94 1.50 -4.15 -6.59
C ASP A 94 2.81 -4.14 -7.40
N GLY A 95 2.99 -3.12 -8.24
CA GLY A 95 4.18 -2.95 -9.07
C GLY A 95 5.40 -2.30 -8.39
N HIS A 96 5.33 -1.81 -7.14
CA HIS A 96 6.36 -0.88 -6.63
C HIS A 96 7.76 -1.49 -6.40
N HIS A 97 7.90 -2.82 -6.44
CA HIS A 97 9.21 -3.50 -6.46
C HIS A 97 9.51 -4.26 -7.75
N LYS A 98 8.50 -4.63 -8.52
CA LYS A 98 8.62 -5.56 -9.67
C LYS A 98 8.33 -4.90 -11.02
N GLY A 99 7.93 -3.62 -11.03
CA GLY A 99 7.39 -2.93 -12.20
C GLY A 99 5.88 -3.12 -12.34
N MET A 100 5.24 -2.29 -13.17
CA MET A 100 3.78 -2.30 -13.33
C MET A 100 3.30 -3.67 -13.87
N PRO A 101 2.41 -4.36 -13.15
CA PRO A 101 1.91 -5.66 -13.58
C PRO A 101 0.91 -5.51 -14.74
N ASP A 102 0.78 -6.55 -15.56
CA ASP A 102 -0.41 -6.70 -16.38
C ASP A 102 -1.63 -7.10 -15.51
N LYS A 103 -2.82 -7.08 -16.10
CA LYS A 103 -4.08 -7.40 -15.39
C LYS A 103 -4.10 -8.81 -14.80
N ALA A 104 -3.52 -9.79 -15.48
CA ALA A 104 -3.55 -11.18 -15.02
C ALA A 104 -2.62 -11.35 -13.82
N ALA A 105 -1.41 -10.79 -13.89
CA ALA A 105 -0.45 -10.76 -12.79
C ALA A 105 -1.04 -10.02 -11.57
N TRP A 106 -1.56 -8.81 -11.76
CA TRP A 106 -2.19 -8.03 -10.69
C TRP A 106 -3.33 -8.78 -9.98
N LYS A 107 -4.21 -9.44 -10.75
CA LYS A 107 -5.28 -10.26 -10.17
C LYS A 107 -4.75 -11.47 -9.43
N SER A 108 -3.73 -12.15 -9.98
CA SER A 108 -3.09 -13.28 -9.30
C SER A 108 -2.54 -12.87 -7.94
N ASP A 109 -1.93 -11.68 -7.86
CA ASP A 109 -1.33 -11.18 -6.63
C ASP A 109 -2.35 -10.63 -5.62
N THR A 110 -3.49 -10.09 -6.08
CA THR A 110 -4.47 -9.41 -5.21
C THR A 110 -5.73 -10.22 -4.87
N ASN A 111 -6.15 -11.17 -5.71
CA ASN A 111 -7.33 -12.00 -5.47
C ASN A 111 -7.30 -12.79 -4.15
N PRO A 112 -6.15 -13.36 -3.71
CA PRO A 112 -6.09 -14.04 -2.42
C PRO A 112 -6.51 -13.13 -1.25
N TYR A 113 -6.23 -11.84 -1.32
CA TYR A 113 -6.66 -10.89 -0.30
C TYR A 113 -8.17 -10.66 -0.38
N ILE A 114 -8.72 -10.48 -1.58
CA ILE A 114 -10.16 -10.27 -1.82
C ILE A 114 -10.98 -11.45 -1.30
N HIS A 115 -10.49 -12.67 -1.47
CA HIS A 115 -11.17 -13.89 -1.06
C HIS A 115 -10.88 -14.30 0.40
N ASP A 116 -10.13 -13.49 1.15
CA ASP A 116 -9.72 -13.80 2.53
C ASP A 116 -8.85 -15.08 2.65
N ASP A 117 -8.08 -15.42 1.60
CA ASP A 117 -7.19 -16.58 1.56
C ASP A 117 -5.81 -16.32 2.21
N VAL A 118 -5.46 -15.04 2.46
CA VAL A 118 -4.18 -14.65 3.04
C VAL A 118 -4.26 -14.68 4.58
N PRO A 119 -3.47 -15.53 5.26
CA PRO A 119 -3.45 -15.60 6.72
C PRO A 119 -3.05 -14.26 7.34
N ASP A 120 -3.59 -13.98 8.52
CA ASP A 120 -3.29 -12.79 9.33
C ASP A 120 -3.56 -11.44 8.64
N PHE A 121 -4.22 -11.43 7.47
CA PHE A 121 -4.45 -10.20 6.70
C PHE A 121 -5.19 -9.14 7.52
N LYS A 122 -6.28 -9.55 8.20
CA LYS A 122 -7.07 -8.66 9.06
C LYS A 122 -6.25 -8.10 10.22
N ASP A 123 -5.40 -8.92 10.83
CA ASP A 123 -4.58 -8.51 11.97
C ASP A 123 -3.48 -7.52 11.55
N VAL A 124 -2.87 -7.72 10.38
CA VAL A 124 -1.88 -6.78 9.82
C VAL A 124 -2.53 -5.46 9.41
N VAL A 125 -3.72 -5.51 8.81
CA VAL A 125 -4.51 -4.31 8.50
C VAL A 125 -4.87 -3.56 9.79
N GLN A 126 -5.27 -4.25 10.86
CA GLN A 126 -5.58 -3.60 12.13
C GLN A 126 -4.36 -2.90 12.74
N LYS A 127 -3.18 -3.54 12.70
CA LYS A 127 -1.92 -2.90 13.14
C LYS A 127 -1.61 -1.63 12.35
N PHE A 128 -1.81 -1.67 11.03
CA PHE A 128 -1.69 -0.50 10.18
C PHE A 128 -2.67 0.62 10.60
N ILE A 129 -3.95 0.28 10.79
CA ILE A 129 -4.98 1.24 11.22
C ILE A 129 -4.60 1.90 12.55
N ASP A 130 -4.19 1.09 13.53
CA ASP A 130 -3.86 1.56 14.88
C ASP A 130 -2.61 2.45 14.91
N ASP A 131 -1.55 2.09 14.16
CA ASP A 131 -0.28 2.84 14.14
C ASP A 131 -0.36 4.11 13.28
N VAL A 132 -1.04 4.04 12.13
CA VAL A 132 -1.15 5.17 11.20
C VAL A 132 -2.24 6.15 11.62
N GLY A 133 -3.21 5.71 12.44
CA GLY A 133 -4.43 6.46 12.76
C GLY A 133 -5.36 6.58 11.54
N PHE A 134 -5.36 5.56 10.68
CA PHE A 134 -6.12 5.54 9.43
C PHE A 134 -7.59 5.18 9.70
N VAL A 135 -8.53 5.91 9.09
CA VAL A 135 -9.96 5.60 9.21
C VAL A 135 -10.47 5.09 7.87
N GLU A 136 -11.03 3.88 7.81
CA GLU A 136 -11.51 3.31 6.53
C GLU A 136 -12.60 4.14 5.85
N SER A 137 -13.34 4.97 6.61
CA SER A 137 -14.29 5.93 6.02
C SER A 137 -13.61 6.93 5.09
N ASP A 138 -12.32 7.21 5.27
CA ASP A 138 -11.54 8.11 4.42
C ASP A 138 -11.45 7.56 2.99
N ILE A 139 -11.51 6.23 2.82
CA ILE A 139 -11.55 5.57 1.51
C ILE A 139 -12.86 5.90 0.77
N ASN A 140 -13.99 5.79 1.48
CA ASN A 140 -15.32 5.97 0.91
C ASN A 140 -15.72 7.45 0.74
N SER A 141 -15.02 8.35 1.42
CA SER A 141 -15.26 9.80 1.34
C SER A 141 -14.67 10.46 0.08
N GLN A 142 -13.84 9.73 -0.67
CA GLN A 142 -13.23 10.28 -1.88
C GLN A 142 -14.27 10.29 -3.01
N GLU A 143 -14.63 11.49 -3.46
CA GLU A 143 -15.37 11.68 -4.71
C GLU A 143 -14.68 10.85 -5.80
N PRO A 144 -15.38 9.89 -6.42
CA PRO A 144 -14.78 9.09 -7.48
C PRO A 144 -14.33 10.05 -8.57
N VAL A 145 -13.11 9.85 -9.07
CA VAL A 145 -12.61 10.60 -10.23
C VAL A 145 -13.64 10.45 -11.35
N SER A 146 -14.36 11.54 -11.62
CA SER A 146 -15.35 11.57 -12.69
C SER A 146 -14.61 11.71 -14.01
N PHE A 147 -14.68 10.67 -14.81
CA PHE A 147 -14.12 10.65 -16.14
C PHE A 147 -15.20 11.10 -17.13
N ASN A 148 -14.94 12.19 -17.86
CA ASN A 148 -15.90 12.78 -18.82
C ASN A 148 -16.14 11.88 -20.05
N ASN A 149 -15.37 10.80 -20.21
CA ASN A 149 -15.46 9.86 -21.32
C ASN A 149 -15.18 8.43 -20.82
N GLY A 150 -15.99 7.44 -21.23
CA GLY A 150 -15.81 6.02 -20.90
C GLY A 150 -14.43 5.45 -21.25
N PHE A 151 -13.78 5.96 -22.31
CA PHE A 151 -12.42 5.57 -22.70
C PHE A 151 -11.33 6.00 -21.71
N GLN A 152 -11.61 6.92 -20.78
CA GLN A 152 -10.65 7.30 -19.74
C GLN A 152 -10.56 6.27 -18.60
N ARG A 153 -11.60 5.43 -18.42
CA ARG A 153 -11.55 4.28 -17.49
C ARG A 153 -10.79 3.09 -18.06
N GLU A 154 -10.74 2.95 -19.38
CA GLU A 154 -10.12 1.80 -20.06
C GLU A 154 -8.58 1.86 -20.08
N ILE A 155 -7.97 2.93 -19.59
CA ILE A 155 -6.50 3.05 -19.54
C ILE A 155 -5.88 2.16 -18.44
N PHE A 156 -6.67 1.66 -17.48
CA PHE A 156 -6.16 0.93 -16.31
C PHE A 156 -6.71 -0.48 -16.10
N VAL A 157 -7.44 -1.07 -17.07
CA VAL A 157 -8.05 -2.41 -16.90
C VAL A 157 -8.04 -3.26 -18.17
#